data_AF-A0A6P0I7A4-F1
#
_entry.id   AF-A0A6P0I7A4-F1
#
_cell.length_a   1.000
_cell.length_b   1.000
_cell.length_c   1.000
_cell.angle_alpha   90.00
_cell.angle_beta   90.00
_cell.angle_gamma   90.00
#
_symmetry.space_group_name_H-M   'P 1'
#
loop_
_entity.id
_entity.type
_entity.pdbx_description
1 polymer ?
#
loop_
_entity_poly.entity_id
_entity_poly.type
_entity_poly.pdbx_seq_one_letter_code
_entity_poly.pdbx_strand_id
1 'polypeptide(L)'
;MVEEVFSFTSELILIIDRTQWQNTNILMISVAWKKRALPIYWKILDHKGASNLIEQQAVIRPVLRLLKRYKIMITADREFHSIFLSHWLKKSHKNQVYFVLRQRKSTSIKQGKKYCQLSELKVKFGTAKLLLNQKITKINKVGTYNLLVYKKQKDIDNYVS
;
A
#
# COMPACT_ATOMS: atom_id res chain seq x y z
N MET A 1 -15.24 -24.02 12.82
CA MET A 1 -14.04 -23.80 13.64
C MET A 1 -13.37 -22.43 13.42
N VAL A 2 -12.78 -22.08 12.26
CA VAL A 2 -12.16 -20.73 12.09
C VAL A 2 -13.21 -19.60 12.01
N GLU A 3 -14.33 -19.85 11.34
CA GLU A 3 -15.43 -18.88 11.21
C GLU A 3 -16.16 -18.61 12.54
N GLU A 4 -16.10 -19.55 13.50
CA GLU A 4 -16.72 -19.38 14.84
C GLU A 4 -15.91 -18.46 15.76
N VAL A 5 -14.60 -18.34 15.53
CA VAL A 5 -13.70 -17.52 16.35
C VAL A 5 -13.49 -16.12 15.74
N PHE A 6 -13.65 -16.00 14.42
CA PHE A 6 -13.43 -14.76 13.68
C PHE A 6 -14.67 -14.38 12.87
N SER A 7 -15.51 -13.49 13.43
CA SER A 7 -16.56 -12.80 12.67
C SER A 7 -15.93 -11.75 11.76
N PHE A 8 -15.42 -12.17 10.60
CA PHE A 8 -14.90 -11.25 9.61
C PHE A 8 -16.05 -10.46 8.96
N THR A 9 -15.84 -9.16 8.77
CA THR A 9 -16.70 -8.36 7.90
C THR A 9 -16.62 -8.88 6.47
N SER A 10 -17.62 -8.58 5.62
CA SER A 10 -17.60 -8.91 4.19
C SER A 10 -16.39 -8.31 3.44
N GLU A 11 -15.72 -7.35 4.08
CA GLU A 11 -14.48 -6.73 3.62
C GLU A 11 -13.32 -7.04 4.58
N LEU A 12 -12.19 -7.47 4.04
CA LEU A 12 -10.94 -7.72 4.78
C LEU A 12 -9.89 -6.70 4.40
N ILE A 13 -9.17 -6.20 5.41
CA ILE A 13 -7.99 -5.36 5.20
C ILE A 13 -6.76 -6.23 5.35
N LEU A 14 -5.98 -6.34 4.28
CA LEU A 14 -4.69 -7.01 4.27
C LEU A 14 -3.57 -5.97 4.31
N ILE A 15 -2.58 -6.19 5.17
CA ILE A 15 -1.43 -5.32 5.35
C ILE A 15 -0.21 -6.07 4.85
N ILE A 16 0.51 -5.51 3.87
CA ILE A 16 1.81 -6.03 3.47
C ILE A 16 2.88 -5.25 4.23
N ASP A 17 3.79 -5.98 4.85
CA ASP A 17 4.89 -5.41 5.61
C ASP A 17 6.17 -6.21 5.38
N ARG A 18 7.32 -5.57 5.62
CA ARG A 18 8.62 -6.22 5.59
C ARG A 18 9.38 -5.86 6.86
N THR A 19 9.90 -6.86 7.53
CA THR A 19 10.76 -6.68 8.70
C THR A 19 12.15 -7.27 8.46
N GLN A 20 13.17 -6.56 8.92
CA GLN A 20 14.52 -7.10 9.04
C GLN A 20 14.68 -7.58 10.48
N TRP A 21 14.66 -8.89 10.69
CA TRP A 21 14.92 -9.50 11.98
C TRP A 21 16.34 -10.04 11.98
N GLN A 22 17.27 -9.36 12.64
CA GLN A 22 18.70 -9.70 12.59
C GLN A 22 19.18 -9.83 11.13
N ASN A 23 19.67 -11.01 10.73
CA ASN A 23 20.10 -11.30 9.37
C ASN A 23 18.97 -11.83 8.46
N THR A 24 17.77 -12.01 9.00
CA THR A 24 16.61 -12.54 8.27
C THR A 24 15.74 -11.42 7.73
N ASN A 25 15.56 -11.38 6.42
CA ASN A 25 14.63 -10.47 5.76
C ASN A 25 13.29 -11.18 5.57
N ILE A 26 12.23 -10.68 6.19
CA ILE A 26 10.91 -11.34 6.19
C ILE A 26 9.91 -10.42 5.51
N LEU A 27 9.32 -10.90 4.42
CA LEU A 27 8.19 -10.27 3.74
C LEU A 27 6.91 -10.98 4.14
N MET A 28 5.94 -10.25 4.67
CA MET A 28 4.72 -10.82 5.23
C MET A 28 3.46 -10.10 4.77
N ILE A 29 2.36 -10.84 4.80
CA ILE A 29 1.01 -10.30 4.65
C ILE A 29 0.20 -10.69 5.88
N SER A 30 -0.49 -9.70 6.42
CA SER A 30 -1.25 -9.79 7.66
C SER A 30 -2.70 -9.42 7.41
N VAL A 31 -3.62 -9.99 8.17
CA VAL A 31 -5.01 -9.49 8.25
C VAL A 31 -5.12 -8.48 9.39
N ALA A 32 -5.77 -7.35 9.13
CA ALA A 32 -6.11 -6.41 10.20
C ALA A 32 -7.28 -6.95 11.02
N TRP A 33 -7.09 -7.12 12.32
CA TRP A 33 -8.08 -7.67 13.23
C TRP A 33 -7.99 -7.00 14.61
N LYS A 34 -9.10 -6.47 15.13
CA LYS A 34 -9.17 -5.84 16.47
C LYS A 34 -7.98 -4.92 16.79
N LYS A 35 -7.67 -3.98 15.89
CA LYS A 35 -6.53 -3.03 15.99
C LYS A 35 -5.13 -3.66 15.94
N ARG A 36 -5.01 -4.92 15.53
CA ARG A 36 -3.74 -5.64 15.37
C ARG A 36 -3.57 -6.10 13.93
N ALA A 37 -2.32 -6.25 13.49
CA ALA A 37 -1.98 -6.95 12.27
C ALA A 37 -1.58 -8.37 12.65
N LEU A 38 -2.33 -9.37 12.17
CA LEU A 38 -2.04 -10.78 12.40
C LEU A 38 -1.40 -11.35 11.13
N PRO A 39 -0.11 -11.72 11.15
CA PRO A 39 0.54 -12.36 10.00
C PRO A 39 -0.17 -13.66 9.65
N ILE A 40 -0.56 -13.80 8.38
CA ILE A 40 -1.25 -15.00 7.87
C ILE A 40 -0.43 -15.74 6.82
N TYR A 41 0.57 -15.08 6.23
CA TYR A 41 1.52 -15.70 5.32
C TYR A 41 2.81 -14.87 5.26
N TRP A 42 3.96 -15.53 5.12
CA TRP A 42 5.26 -14.86 5.02
C TRP A 42 6.24 -15.66 4.15
N LYS A 43 7.26 -14.96 3.67
CA LYS A 43 8.44 -15.54 3.03
C LYS A 43 9.70 -14.93 3.62
N ILE A 44 10.71 -15.77 3.81
CA ILE A 44 12.07 -15.32 4.07
C ILE A 44 12.71 -15.01 2.72
N LEU A 45 13.28 -13.80 2.60
CA LEU A 45 14.05 -13.38 1.43
C LEU A 45 15.51 -13.74 1.67
N ASP A 46 16.17 -14.25 0.64
CA ASP A 46 17.57 -14.69 0.63
C ASP A 46 18.57 -13.51 0.53
N HIS A 47 18.06 -12.28 0.41
CA HIS A 47 18.85 -11.07 0.30
C HIS A 47 18.44 -10.01 1.34
N LYS A 48 19.35 -9.07 1.61
CA LYS A 48 19.06 -7.86 2.39
C LYS A 48 18.38 -6.81 1.50
N GLY A 49 17.65 -5.89 2.13
CA GLY A 49 17.04 -4.74 1.44
C GLY A 49 15.60 -4.95 0.99
N ALA A 50 15.19 -4.15 0.00
CA ALA A 50 13.80 -4.05 -0.42
C ALA A 50 13.34 -5.23 -1.27
N SER A 51 12.09 -5.64 -1.08
CA SER A 51 11.47 -6.67 -1.91
C SER A 51 11.20 -6.19 -3.34
N ASN A 52 11.31 -7.09 -4.32
CA ASN A 52 10.90 -6.85 -5.69
C ASN A 52 9.43 -7.28 -5.94
N LEU A 53 8.92 -6.97 -7.13
CA LEU A 53 7.53 -7.27 -7.49
C LEU A 53 7.22 -8.77 -7.47
N ILE A 54 8.17 -9.63 -7.86
CA ILE A 54 7.96 -11.09 -7.93
C ILE A 54 7.78 -11.64 -6.51
N GLU A 55 8.62 -11.20 -5.56
CA GLU A 55 8.51 -11.56 -4.15
C GLU A 55 7.21 -11.08 -3.53
N GLN A 56 6.82 -9.83 -3.80
CA GLN A 56 5.54 -9.27 -3.37
C GLN A 56 4.36 -10.12 -3.88
N GLN A 57 4.36 -10.46 -5.17
CA GLN A 57 3.35 -11.34 -5.75
C GLN A 57 3.35 -12.73 -5.10
N ALA A 58 4.52 -13.29 -4.78
CA ALA A 58 4.63 -14.60 -4.17
C ALA A 58 4.03 -14.68 -2.76
N VAL A 59 4.00 -13.56 -2.02
CA VAL A 59 3.35 -13.45 -0.71
C VAL A 59 1.85 -13.13 -0.86
N ILE A 60 1.46 -12.32 -1.84
CA ILE A 60 0.06 -11.88 -2.01
C ILE A 60 -0.81 -12.99 -2.63
N ARG A 61 -0.33 -13.67 -3.68
CA ARG A 61 -1.14 -14.63 -4.47
C ARG A 61 -1.76 -15.75 -3.63
N PRO A 62 -1.04 -16.43 -2.73
CA PRO A 62 -1.62 -17.50 -1.92
C PRO A 62 -2.77 -17.02 -1.05
N VAL A 63 -2.63 -15.82 -0.47
CA VAL A 63 -3.64 -15.22 0.42
C VAL A 63 -4.87 -14.76 -0.36
N LEU A 64 -4.70 -14.14 -1.53
CA LEU A 64 -5.84 -13.78 -2.37
C LEU A 64 -6.63 -15.02 -2.83
N ARG A 65 -5.94 -16.12 -3.13
CA ARG A 65 -6.60 -17.39 -3.48
C ARG A 65 -7.39 -17.97 -2.29
N LEU A 66 -6.82 -17.90 -1.09
CA LEU A 66 -7.46 -18.37 0.13
C LEU A 66 -8.70 -17.53 0.50
N LEU A 67 -8.59 -16.20 0.37
CA LEU A 67 -9.61 -15.24 0.79
C LEU A 67 -10.51 -14.76 -0.36
N LYS A 68 -10.57 -15.50 -1.47
CA LYS A 68 -11.32 -15.14 -2.70
C LYS A 68 -12.83 -14.92 -2.53
N ARG A 69 -13.40 -15.21 -1.36
CA ARG A 69 -14.83 -14.98 -1.06
C ARG A 69 -15.07 -13.58 -0.47
N TYR A 70 -14.03 -12.92 0.00
CA TYR A 70 -14.11 -11.62 0.64
C TYR A 70 -13.78 -10.50 -0.34
N LYS A 71 -14.35 -9.32 -0.12
CA LYS A 71 -13.83 -8.09 -0.69
C LYS A 71 -12.53 -7.75 0.03
N ILE A 72 -11.46 -7.45 -0.69
CA ILE A 72 -10.13 -7.28 -0.09
C ILE A 72 -9.64 -5.85 -0.32
N MET A 73 -9.18 -5.19 0.72
CA MET A 73 -8.40 -3.96 0.65
C MET A 73 -6.96 -4.25 1.06
N ILE A 74 -6.01 -4.06 0.15
CA ILE A 74 -4.58 -4.20 0.44
C ILE A 74 -4.00 -2.84 0.80
N THR A 75 -3.33 -2.75 1.95
CA THR A 75 -2.53 -1.58 2.31
C THR A 75 -1.07 -1.95 2.50
N ALA A 76 -0.19 -1.02 2.14
CA ALA A 76 1.23 -1.16 2.32
C ALA A 76 1.89 0.22 2.42
N ASP A 77 3.04 0.27 3.08
CA ASP A 77 3.74 1.49 3.39
C ASP A 77 4.57 2.04 2.21
N ARG A 78 5.51 2.98 2.47
CA ARG A 78 6.35 3.59 1.42
C ARG A 78 7.38 2.61 0.85
N GLU A 79 7.62 1.45 1.45
CA GLU A 79 8.49 0.44 0.88
C GLU A 79 7.86 -0.16 -0.38
N PHE A 80 6.53 -0.28 -0.41
CA PHE A 80 5.74 -0.89 -1.47
C PHE A 80 5.15 0.13 -2.46
N HIS A 81 5.77 1.29 -2.59
CA HIS A 81 5.33 2.41 -3.43
C HIS A 81 5.41 2.14 -4.95
N SER A 82 5.91 0.97 -5.38
CA SER A 82 6.09 0.63 -6.79
C SER A 82 4.78 0.70 -7.57
N ILE A 83 4.79 1.44 -8.68
CA ILE A 83 3.63 1.53 -9.59
C ILE A 83 3.31 0.17 -10.24
N PHE A 84 4.29 -0.74 -10.31
CA PHE A 84 4.07 -2.04 -10.90
C PHE A 84 3.22 -2.94 -10.00
N LEU A 85 3.31 -2.78 -8.68
CA LEU A 85 2.46 -3.50 -7.74
C LEU A 85 1.00 -3.08 -7.89
N SER A 86 0.72 -1.76 -7.90
CA SER A 86 -0.63 -1.25 -8.13
C SER A 86 -1.18 -1.64 -9.50
N HIS A 87 -0.33 -1.64 -10.54
CA HIS A 87 -0.73 -2.08 -11.87
C HIS A 87 -1.10 -3.56 -11.90
N TRP A 88 -0.28 -4.40 -11.30
CA TRP A 88 -0.53 -5.83 -11.22
C TRP A 88 -1.82 -6.14 -10.45
N LEU A 89 -2.04 -5.49 -9.29
CA LEU A 89 -3.26 -5.64 -8.50
C LEU A 89 -4.51 -5.22 -9.30
N LYS A 90 -4.47 -4.04 -9.94
CA LYS A 90 -5.57 -3.52 -10.75
C LYS A 90 -5.89 -4.39 -11.96
N LYS A 91 -4.86 -4.96 -12.62
CA LYS A 91 -5.03 -5.78 -13.83
C LYS A 91 -5.49 -7.20 -13.50
N SER A 92 -4.93 -7.82 -12.47
CA SER A 92 -5.08 -9.25 -12.19
C SER A 92 -6.31 -9.58 -11.32
N HIS A 93 -6.84 -8.61 -10.59
CA HIS A 93 -7.90 -8.83 -9.59
C HIS A 93 -9.02 -7.79 -9.68
N LYS A 94 -9.60 -7.65 -10.88
CA LYS A 94 -10.70 -6.70 -11.14
C LYS A 94 -11.88 -6.99 -10.21
N ASN A 95 -12.46 -5.93 -9.64
CA ASN A 95 -13.72 -5.91 -8.86
C ASN A 95 -13.71 -6.55 -7.46
N GLN A 96 -12.65 -7.25 -7.06
CA GLN A 96 -12.58 -7.87 -5.72
C GLN A 96 -11.45 -7.32 -4.83
N VAL A 97 -10.38 -6.80 -5.45
CA VAL A 97 -9.21 -6.30 -4.72
C VAL A 97 -9.06 -4.79 -4.95
N TYR A 98 -9.14 -4.05 -3.85
CA TYR A 98 -8.85 -2.63 -3.74
C TYR A 98 -7.49 -2.46 -3.07
N PHE A 99 -6.87 -1.29 -3.23
CA PHE A 99 -5.57 -1.05 -2.60
C PHE A 99 -5.34 0.42 -2.24
N VAL A 100 -4.58 0.61 -1.16
CA VAL A 100 -4.06 1.90 -0.69
C VAL A 100 -2.58 1.74 -0.42
N LEU A 101 -1.75 2.15 -1.38
CA LEU A 101 -0.29 2.05 -1.30
C LEU A 101 0.31 3.43 -1.06
N ARG A 102 1.08 3.60 0.01
CA ARG A 102 1.66 4.89 0.36
C ARG A 102 2.76 5.29 -0.62
N GLN A 103 2.66 6.50 -1.16
CA GLN A 103 3.64 7.03 -2.12
C GLN A 103 4.73 7.87 -1.42
N ARG A 104 5.92 7.92 -2.04
CA ARG A 104 7.01 8.79 -1.59
C ARG A 104 6.73 10.23 -2.02
N LYS A 105 7.22 11.20 -1.25
CA LYS A 105 7.08 12.63 -1.60
C LYS A 105 7.74 12.98 -2.94
N SER A 106 8.77 12.23 -3.33
CA SER A 106 9.47 12.39 -4.62
C SER A 106 8.75 11.74 -5.81
N THR A 107 7.65 11.03 -5.61
CA THR A 107 6.88 10.42 -6.71
C THR A 107 6.40 11.51 -7.67
N SER A 108 6.61 11.32 -8.98
CA SER A 108 6.31 12.33 -10.01
C SER A 108 4.94 12.11 -10.64
N ILE A 109 4.03 13.06 -10.48
CA ILE A 109 2.68 13.01 -11.06
C ILE A 109 2.54 13.95 -12.25
N LYS A 110 1.67 13.62 -13.20
CA LYS A 110 1.36 14.48 -14.34
C LYS A 110 0.28 15.51 -13.96
N GLN A 111 0.58 16.80 -14.11
CA GLN A 111 -0.37 17.91 -14.00
C GLN A 111 -0.44 18.68 -15.33
N GLY A 112 -1.57 18.57 -16.02
CA GLY A 112 -1.72 19.14 -17.37
C GLY A 112 -0.66 18.59 -18.32
N LYS A 113 0.18 19.50 -18.85
CA LYS A 113 1.30 19.14 -19.76
C LYS A 113 2.62 18.84 -19.03
N LYS A 114 2.77 19.15 -17.74
CA LYS A 114 4.03 19.01 -16.98
C LYS A 114 3.96 17.87 -15.97
N TYR A 115 5.13 17.44 -15.49
CA TYR A 115 5.25 16.55 -14.33
C TYR A 115 5.76 17.35 -13.14
N CYS A 116 5.21 17.10 -11.96
CA CYS A 116 5.63 17.68 -10.68
C CYS A 116 5.78 16.57 -9.63
N GLN A 117 6.57 16.80 -8.60
CA GLN A 117 6.68 15.86 -7.48
C GLN A 117 5.48 15.98 -6.53
N LEU A 118 5.18 14.93 -5.76
CA LEU A 118 4.15 14.99 -4.72
C LEU A 118 4.45 16.03 -3.63
N SER A 119 5.73 16.28 -3.34
CA SER A 119 6.22 17.34 -2.44
C SER A 119 5.82 18.75 -2.90
N GLU A 120 5.67 18.97 -4.20
CA GLU A 120 5.36 20.26 -4.80
C GLU A 120 3.85 20.57 -4.81
N LEU A 121 3.02 19.59 -4.41
CA LEU A 121 1.58 19.77 -4.33
C LEU A 121 1.21 20.79 -3.25
N LYS A 122 0.57 21.88 -3.69
CA LYS A 122 -0.02 22.88 -2.78
C LYS A 122 -1.28 22.32 -2.13
N VAL A 123 -1.14 21.73 -0.94
CA VAL A 123 -2.24 21.25 -0.08
C VAL A 123 -2.22 22.02 1.23
N LYS A 124 -3.38 22.55 1.64
CA LYS A 124 -3.55 23.26 2.90
C LYS A 124 -3.37 22.29 4.07
N PHE A 125 -2.74 22.75 5.14
CA PHE A 125 -2.62 21.95 6.38
C PHE A 125 -4.00 21.58 6.92
N GLY A 126 -4.11 20.39 7.51
CA GLY A 126 -5.36 19.87 8.05
C GLY A 126 -6.37 19.40 6.99
N THR A 127 -6.10 19.61 5.70
CA THR A 127 -7.02 19.21 4.62
C THR A 127 -6.55 17.94 3.92
N ALA A 128 -7.52 17.08 3.59
CA ALA A 128 -7.35 15.99 2.66
C ALA A 128 -7.83 16.42 1.27
N LYS A 129 -7.04 16.14 0.23
CA LYS A 129 -7.39 16.40 -1.17
C LYS A 129 -7.33 15.10 -1.96
N LEU A 130 -8.44 14.76 -2.61
CA LEU A 130 -8.52 13.63 -3.54
C LEU A 130 -8.31 14.12 -4.97
N LEU A 131 -7.31 13.57 -5.65
CA LEU A 131 -7.03 13.80 -7.06
C LEU A 131 -7.37 12.53 -7.84
N LEU A 132 -8.35 12.61 -8.73
CA LEU A 132 -8.83 11.46 -9.49
C LEU A 132 -7.99 11.24 -10.75
N ASN A 133 -7.85 9.98 -11.17
CA ASN A 133 -7.28 9.60 -12.47
C ASN A 133 -5.89 10.20 -12.78
N GLN A 134 -5.01 10.28 -11.77
CA GLN A 134 -3.66 10.81 -11.92
C GLN A 134 -2.73 9.79 -12.55
N LYS A 135 -1.85 10.28 -13.45
CA LYS A 135 -0.72 9.50 -13.94
C LYS A 135 0.46 9.68 -12.98
N ILE A 136 0.74 8.65 -12.18
CA ILE A 136 1.67 8.70 -11.03
C ILE A 136 3.14 8.50 -11.45
N THR A 137 3.42 8.17 -12.71
CA THR A 137 4.80 8.06 -13.21
C THR A 137 4.91 8.50 -14.67
N LYS A 138 6.14 8.75 -15.14
CA LYS A 138 6.42 8.98 -16.56
C LYS A 138 6.31 7.71 -17.41
N ILE A 139 6.13 6.53 -16.80
CA ILE A 139 6.09 5.25 -17.51
C ILE A 139 4.77 5.16 -18.29
N ASN A 140 4.86 5.04 -19.62
CA ASN A 140 3.70 5.12 -20.51
C ASN A 140 2.80 3.89 -20.48
N LYS A 141 3.28 2.74 -19.99
CA LYS A 141 2.54 1.46 -20.00
C LYS A 141 1.67 1.23 -18.75
N VAL A 142 1.58 2.21 -17.84
CA VAL A 142 0.87 2.06 -16.57
C VAL A 142 -0.32 3.02 -16.54
N GLY A 143 -1.48 2.50 -16.11
CA GLY A 143 -2.75 3.25 -16.08
C GLY A 143 -2.77 4.39 -15.05
N THR A 144 -3.93 5.03 -14.94
CA THR A 144 -4.18 6.10 -13.97
C THR A 144 -4.70 5.56 -12.63
N TYR A 145 -4.44 6.30 -11.55
CA TYR A 145 -4.87 5.96 -10.19
C TYR A 145 -5.36 7.21 -9.45
N ASN A 146 -6.22 6.99 -8.45
CA ASN A 146 -6.62 8.04 -7.54
C ASN A 146 -5.53 8.28 -6.50
N LEU A 147 -5.31 9.54 -6.16
CA LEU A 147 -4.31 9.96 -5.19
C LEU A 147 -4.99 10.76 -4.07
N LEU A 148 -4.93 10.23 -2.86
CA LEU A 148 -5.32 10.95 -1.65
C LEU A 148 -4.09 11.62 -1.03
N VAL A 149 -4.14 12.92 -0.85
CA VAL A 149 -3.06 13.71 -0.25
C VAL A 149 -3.57 14.35 1.03
N TYR A 150 -2.83 14.15 2.12
CA TYR A 150 -3.13 14.74 3.41
C TYR A 150 -1.87 15.38 3.99
N LYS A 151 -1.99 16.60 4.51
CA LYS A 151 -0.90 17.33 5.17
C LYS A 151 -1.28 17.54 6.63
N LYS A 152 -0.70 16.73 7.52
CA LYS A 152 -0.86 16.89 8.97
C LYS A 152 -0.38 18.28 9.38
N GLN A 153 -1.14 18.97 10.23
CA GLN A 153 -0.72 20.22 10.85
C GLN A 153 0.61 19.98 11.58
N LYS A 154 1.54 20.93 11.49
CA LYS A 154 2.71 20.92 12.37
C LYS A 154 2.16 21.28 13.74
N ASP A 155 2.19 20.33 14.66
CA ASP A 155 2.10 20.65 16.08
C ASP A 155 3.33 21.51 16.36
N ILE A 156 3.13 22.76 16.79
CA ILE A 156 4.22 23.60 17.27
C ILE A 156 4.58 22.98 18.62
N ASP A 157 5.62 22.14 18.63
CA ASP A 157 6.25 21.69 19.86
C ASP A 157 6.90 22.91 20.53
N ASN A 158 6.09 23.68 21.26
CA ASN A 158 6.55 24.62 22.26
C ASN A 158 6.96 23.81 23.50
N TYR A 159 8.09 23.11 23.42
CA TYR A 159 8.86 22.81 24.63
C TYR A 159 9.82 23.98 24.84
N VAL A 160 9.35 24.93 25.64
CA VAL A 160 10.18 25.97 26.26
C VAL A 160 10.96 25.29 27.38
N SER A 161 12.30 25.41 27.29
CA SER A 161 13.36 25.25 28.31
C SER A 161 13.20 24.19 29.40
#